data_AF-A0A506Y387-F1
#
_entry.id   AF-A0A506Y387-F1
#
_cell.length_a   1.000
_cell.length_b   1.000
_cell.length_c   1.000
_cell.angle_alpha   90.00
_cell.angle_beta   90.00
_cell.angle_gamma   90.00
#
_symmetry.space_group_name_H-M   'P 1'
#
loop_
_entity.id
_entity.type
_entity.pdbx_description
1 polymer ?
#
loop_
_entity_poly.entity_id
_entity_poly.type
_entity_poly.pdbx_seq_one_letter_code
_entity_poly.pdbx_strand_id
1 'polypeptide(L)'
;MRTGYDVKELRAAALLLKGMDREVSAQINKATKIVIGPVWKQAVVENCTTALEVQVLGRTARVDVKNYGVIVRAGGGTKKLSGGARNSDIARATEFGANRYLINEVRRGRRARPHRRHTQRQFVQSRAEGPFYRAVAQVTPRLAALWAQTTVRTFWEVMK
;
A
#
# COMPACT_ATOMS: atom_id res chain seq x y z
N MET A 1 21.16 19.84 -10.58
CA MET A 1 19.84 19.38 -10.11
C MET A 1 20.08 18.46 -8.91
N ARG A 2 19.91 18.93 -7.66
CA ARG A 2 20.02 18.07 -6.47
C ARG A 2 18.72 17.25 -6.36
N THR A 3 18.67 16.10 -7.01
CA THR A 3 17.44 15.27 -7.14
C THR A 3 17.27 14.24 -6.01
N GLY A 4 17.87 14.47 -4.85
CA GLY A 4 17.63 13.67 -3.66
C GLY A 4 17.87 14.51 -2.42
N TYR A 5 16.90 14.53 -1.50
CA TYR A 5 17.15 15.02 -0.15
C TYR A 5 18.28 14.17 0.45
N ASP A 6 19.29 14.83 1.01
CA ASP A 6 20.40 14.15 1.67
C ASP A 6 19.84 13.40 2.90
N VAL A 7 20.42 12.26 3.27
CA VAL A 7 20.03 11.47 4.45
C VAL A 7 19.97 12.35 5.71
N LYS A 8 20.80 13.41 5.73
CA LYS A 8 20.82 14.43 6.78
C LYS A 8 19.51 15.21 6.91
N GLU A 9 18.86 15.57 5.80
CA GLU A 9 17.62 16.36 5.80
C GLU A 9 16.43 15.51 6.28
N LEU A 10 16.37 14.24 5.85
CA LEU A 10 15.39 13.28 6.37
C LEU A 10 15.58 13.04 7.88
N ARG A 11 16.83 12.91 8.32
CA ARG A 11 17.16 12.73 9.74
C ARG A 11 16.82 13.97 10.55
N ALA A 12 17.08 15.18 10.03
CA ALA A 12 16.71 16.43 10.68
C ALA A 12 15.19 16.55 10.83
N ALA A 13 14.41 16.23 9.79
CA ALA A 13 12.95 16.21 9.86
C ALA A 13 12.43 15.22 10.91
N ALA A 14 13.00 14.02 10.99
CA ALA A 14 12.64 13.02 12.01
C ALA A 14 12.97 13.48 13.44
N LEU A 15 14.13 14.11 13.65
CA LEU A 15 14.54 14.64 14.96
C LEU A 15 13.65 15.80 15.40
N LEU A 16 13.30 16.68 14.45
CA LEU A 16 12.38 17.79 14.68
C LEU A 16 11.01 17.29 15.14
N LEU A 17 10.42 16.30 14.45
CA LEU A 17 9.16 15.66 14.86
C LEU A 17 9.24 14.93 16.20
N LYS A 18 10.42 14.47 16.60
CA LYS A 18 10.63 13.80 17.89
C LYS A 18 10.69 14.77 19.06
N GLY A 19 11.19 16.00 18.85
CA GLY A 19 11.28 17.04 19.87
C GLY A 19 10.00 17.88 20.02
N MET A 20 9.03 17.71 19.12
CA MET A 20 7.77 18.45 19.12
C MET A 20 6.75 17.92 20.12
N ASP A 21 5.84 18.81 20.52
CA ASP A 21 4.63 18.39 21.20
C ASP A 21 3.79 17.43 20.34
N ARG A 22 3.12 16.51 21.03
CA ARG A 22 2.33 15.44 20.42
C ARG A 22 1.22 15.99 19.55
N GLU A 23 0.58 17.10 19.95
CA GLU A 23 -0.51 17.69 19.18
C GLU A 23 -0.03 18.25 17.84
N VAL A 24 1.07 19.00 17.85
CA VAL A 24 1.70 19.54 16.63
C VAL A 24 2.14 18.41 15.70
N SER A 25 2.82 17.40 16.24
CA SER A 25 3.24 16.24 15.43
C SER A 25 2.05 15.48 14.83
N ALA A 26 0.92 15.38 15.55
CA ALA A 26 -0.29 14.75 15.04
C ALA A 26 -0.93 15.56 13.89
N GLN A 27 -0.93 16.89 13.99
CA GLN A 27 -1.42 17.78 12.93
C GLN A 27 -0.56 17.67 11.67
N ILE A 28 0.78 17.70 11.82
CA ILE A 28 1.71 17.50 10.70
C ILE A 28 1.47 16.14 10.06
N ASN A 29 1.44 15.06 10.84
CA ASN A 29 1.20 13.70 10.32
C ASN A 29 -0.14 13.60 9.56
N LYS A 30 -1.20 14.28 10.04
CA LYS A 30 -2.50 14.33 9.37
C LYS A 30 -2.41 15.07 8.03
N ALA A 31 -1.76 16.23 7.99
CA ALA A 31 -1.54 17.01 6.78
C ALA A 31 -0.72 16.21 5.76
N THR A 32 0.41 15.63 6.18
CA THR A 32 1.27 14.82 5.33
C THR A 32 0.55 13.60 4.76
N LYS A 33 -0.30 12.95 5.57
CA LYS A 33 -1.13 11.82 5.10
C LYS A 33 -2.11 12.20 3.99
N ILE A 34 -2.69 13.41 4.05
CA ILE A 34 -3.62 13.91 3.02
C ILE A 34 -2.88 14.09 1.68
N VAL A 35 -1.64 14.58 1.72
CA VAL A 35 -0.84 14.83 0.50
C VAL A 35 -0.25 13.54 -0.06
N ILE A 36 0.31 12.66 0.77
CA ILE A 36 0.98 11.43 0.35
C ILE A 36 -0.01 10.35 -0.09
N GLY A 37 -1.17 10.26 0.56
CA GLY A 37 -2.16 9.20 0.34
C GLY A 37 -2.57 9.03 -1.13
N PRO A 38 -2.97 10.10 -1.84
CA PRO A 38 -3.33 10.03 -3.26
C PRO A 38 -2.18 9.60 -4.15
N VAL A 39 -0.96 10.11 -3.91
CA VAL A 39 0.23 9.78 -4.69
C VAL A 39 0.55 8.28 -4.58
N TRP A 40 0.53 7.74 -3.37
CA TRP A 40 0.73 6.31 -3.14
C TRP A 40 -0.36 5.47 -3.82
N LYS A 41 -1.62 5.86 -3.66
CA LYS A 41 -2.75 5.13 -4.23
C LYS A 41 -2.69 5.11 -5.77
N GLN A 42 -2.36 6.24 -6.38
CA GLN A 42 -2.19 6.35 -7.82
C GLN A 42 -1.07 5.43 -8.31
N ALA A 43 0.09 5.46 -7.65
CA ALA A 43 1.24 4.62 -8.01
C ALA A 43 0.92 3.12 -7.98
N VAL A 44 0.17 2.66 -6.98
CA VAL A 44 -0.26 1.25 -6.90
C VAL A 44 -1.22 0.91 -8.03
N VAL A 45 -2.18 1.79 -8.33
CA VAL A 45 -3.15 1.57 -9.41
C VAL A 45 -2.48 1.55 -10.78
N GLU A 46 -1.53 2.43 -11.04
CA GLU A 46 -0.76 2.47 -12.30
C GLU A 46 0.05 1.20 -12.55
N ASN A 47 0.51 0.55 -11.48
CA ASN A 47 1.24 -0.73 -11.56
C ASN A 47 0.30 -1.95 -11.60
N CYS A 48 -1.02 -1.78 -11.41
CA CYS A 48 -1.98 -2.88 -11.52
C CYS A 48 -2.30 -3.16 -13.00
N THR A 49 -2.24 -4.44 -13.36
CA THR A 49 -2.53 -4.95 -14.71
C THR A 49 -3.96 -5.46 -14.84
N THR A 50 -4.55 -5.97 -13.75
CA THR A 50 -5.90 -6.56 -13.78
C THR A 50 -6.88 -5.80 -12.90
N ALA A 51 -8.17 -5.89 -13.22
CA ALA A 51 -9.24 -5.31 -12.40
C ALA A 51 -9.25 -5.85 -10.96
N LEU A 52 -8.86 -7.12 -10.77
CA LEU A 52 -8.74 -7.73 -9.45
C LEU A 52 -7.60 -7.11 -8.64
N GLU A 53 -6.45 -6.84 -9.26
CA GLU A 53 -5.34 -6.13 -8.63
C GLU A 53 -5.75 -4.70 -8.24
N VAL A 54 -6.43 -3.97 -9.12
CA VAL A 54 -6.95 -2.64 -8.80
C VAL A 54 -7.92 -2.70 -7.61
N GLN A 55 -8.79 -3.71 -7.56
CA GLN A 55 -9.79 -3.84 -6.50
C GLN A 55 -9.19 -4.28 -5.15
N VAL A 56 -8.22 -5.18 -5.17
CA VAL A 56 -7.62 -5.76 -3.96
C VAL A 56 -6.47 -4.91 -3.43
N LEU A 57 -5.60 -4.41 -4.31
CA LEU A 57 -4.38 -3.68 -3.95
C LEU A 57 -4.59 -2.17 -4.10
N GLY A 58 -5.02 -1.70 -5.27
CA GLY A 58 -5.16 -0.27 -5.56
C GLY A 58 -6.21 0.43 -4.67
N ARG A 59 -7.41 -0.15 -4.54
CA ARG A 59 -8.48 0.45 -3.70
C ARG A 59 -8.20 0.38 -2.20
N THR A 60 -7.36 -0.55 -1.76
CA THR A 60 -7.00 -0.72 -0.33
C THR A 60 -5.66 -0.08 0.02
N ALA A 61 -4.98 0.51 -0.97
CA ALA A 61 -3.73 1.24 -0.78
C ALA A 61 -3.94 2.37 0.23
N ARG A 62 -3.16 2.32 1.31
CA ARG A 62 -3.24 3.27 2.42
C ARG A 62 -1.85 3.59 2.94
N VAL A 63 -1.74 4.78 3.48
CA VAL A 63 -0.50 5.28 4.09
C VAL A 63 -0.76 5.59 5.56
N ASP A 64 0.20 5.23 6.40
CA ASP A 64 0.26 5.62 7.79
C ASP A 64 1.53 6.44 8.00
N VAL A 65 1.40 7.64 8.54
CA VAL A 65 2.54 8.55 8.79
C VAL A 65 2.81 8.55 10.28
N LYS A 66 4.07 8.33 10.64
CA LYS A 66 4.59 8.33 12.01
C LYS A 66 5.75 9.32 12.10
N ASN A 67 6.15 9.66 13.32
CA ASN A 67 7.21 10.65 13.55
C ASN A 67 8.57 10.21 12.97
N TYR A 68 8.77 8.90 12.75
CA TYR A 68 9.99 8.34 12.15
C TYR A 68 9.87 8.06 10.65
N GLY A 69 8.71 8.34 10.02
CA GLY A 69 8.56 8.21 8.57
C GLY A 69 7.19 7.70 8.11
N VAL A 70 7.18 7.19 6.88
CA VAL A 70 5.97 6.83 6.14
C VAL A 70 5.88 5.31 5.96
N ILE A 71 4.77 4.72 6.38
CA ILE A 71 4.47 3.31 6.21
C ILE A 71 3.41 3.16 5.13
N VAL A 72 3.77 2.53 4.01
CA VAL A 72 2.85 2.21 2.91
C VAL A 72 2.28 0.81 3.07
N ARG A 73 0.99 0.64 2.74
CA ARG A 73 0.28 -0.65 2.82
C ARG A 73 -0.66 -0.80 1.63
N ALA A 74 -0.86 -2.04 1.19
CA ALA A 74 -1.90 -2.43 0.23
C ALA A 74 -2.37 -3.86 0.53
N GLY A 75 -3.50 -4.28 -0.05
CA GLY A 75 -4.05 -5.63 0.12
C GLY A 75 -4.72 -5.87 1.48
N GLY A 76 -4.91 -4.84 2.29
CA GLY A 76 -5.54 -4.95 3.61
C GLY A 76 -7.07 -4.80 3.58
N GLY A 77 -7.72 -5.22 4.66
CA GLY A 77 -9.13 -4.92 4.91
C GLY A 77 -10.02 -6.15 5.09
N THR A 78 -11.03 -6.00 5.93
CA THR A 78 -12.01 -7.05 6.29
C THR A 78 -13.23 -7.07 5.38
N LYS A 79 -13.38 -6.06 4.51
CA LYS A 79 -14.49 -5.96 3.57
C LYS A 79 -14.42 -7.12 2.57
N LYS A 80 -15.52 -7.86 2.47
CA LYS A 80 -15.68 -8.92 1.48
C LYS A 80 -15.89 -8.32 0.09
N LEU A 81 -15.26 -8.93 -0.91
CA LEU A 81 -15.59 -8.73 -2.30
C LEU A 81 -16.98 -9.31 -2.62
N SER A 82 -17.53 -9.00 -3.79
CA SER A 82 -18.78 -9.59 -4.28
C SER A 82 -18.74 -11.12 -4.29
N GLY A 83 -17.56 -11.71 -4.52
CA GLY A 83 -17.33 -13.16 -4.44
C GLY A 83 -17.17 -13.73 -3.01
N GLY A 84 -17.36 -12.93 -1.97
CA GLY A 84 -17.32 -13.35 -0.56
C GLY A 84 -15.92 -13.46 0.07
N ALA A 85 -14.86 -13.47 -0.75
CA ALA A 85 -13.48 -13.45 -0.28
C ALA A 85 -13.12 -12.09 0.35
N ARG A 86 -12.32 -12.07 1.43
CA ARG A 86 -11.78 -10.82 1.98
C ARG A 86 -10.52 -10.45 1.22
N ASN A 87 -10.25 -9.14 1.10
CA ASN A 87 -9.05 -8.65 0.44
C ASN A 87 -7.76 -9.23 1.07
N SER A 88 -7.71 -9.33 2.40
CA SER A 88 -6.59 -9.91 3.13
C SER A 88 -6.26 -11.34 2.72
N ASP A 89 -7.30 -12.14 2.42
CA ASP A 89 -7.16 -13.57 2.18
C ASP A 89 -6.57 -13.85 0.79
N ILE A 90 -6.85 -12.93 -0.15
CA ILE A 90 -6.45 -13.07 -1.56
C ILE A 90 -5.32 -12.13 -1.96
N ALA A 91 -4.93 -11.17 -1.10
CA ALA A 91 -3.92 -10.17 -1.42
C ALA A 91 -2.62 -10.77 -1.94
N ARG A 92 -2.11 -11.83 -1.29
CA ARG A 92 -0.88 -12.50 -1.72
C ARG A 92 -1.02 -13.15 -3.09
N ALA A 93 -2.13 -13.84 -3.35
CA ALA A 93 -2.39 -14.50 -4.63
C ALA A 93 -2.65 -13.48 -5.75
N THR A 94 -3.24 -12.32 -5.42
CA THR A 94 -3.40 -11.21 -6.36
C THR A 94 -2.08 -10.52 -6.67
N GLU A 95 -1.21 -10.33 -5.67
CA GLU A 95 0.10 -9.70 -5.83
C GLU A 95 1.08 -10.58 -6.63
N PHE A 96 1.23 -11.85 -6.25
CA PHE A 96 2.25 -12.73 -6.81
C PHE A 96 1.72 -13.76 -7.79
N GLY A 97 0.41 -13.76 -8.05
CA GLY A 97 -0.23 -14.78 -8.85
C GLY A 97 -0.38 -16.13 -8.15
N ALA A 98 -0.93 -17.10 -8.88
CA ALA A 98 -1.18 -18.44 -8.39
C ALA A 98 -1.01 -19.48 -9.51
N ASN A 99 -0.96 -20.77 -9.17
CA ASN A 99 -0.93 -21.82 -10.18
C ASN A 99 -2.34 -22.00 -10.78
N ARG A 100 -2.56 -21.36 -11.93
CA ARG A 100 -3.86 -21.33 -12.63
C ARG A 100 -4.31 -22.71 -13.12
N TYR A 101 -3.39 -23.66 -13.29
CA TYR A 101 -3.67 -25.01 -13.77
C TYR A 101 -3.97 -25.98 -12.64
N LEU A 102 -3.79 -25.57 -11.38
CA LEU A 102 -4.12 -26.39 -10.23
C LEU A 102 -5.62 -26.74 -10.24
N ILE A 103 -5.90 -28.05 -10.25
CA ILE A 103 -7.25 -28.60 -10.16
C ILE A 103 -7.47 -29.00 -8.71
N ASN A 104 -8.42 -28.33 -8.06
CA ASN A 104 -8.80 -28.67 -6.70
C ASN A 104 -10.12 -29.44 -6.70
N GLU A 105 -10.19 -30.43 -5.82
CA GLU A 105 -11.41 -31.16 -5.55
C GLU A 105 -12.24 -30.35 -4.55
N VAL A 106 -13.39 -29.85 -5.01
CA VAL A 106 -14.26 -28.97 -4.22
C VAL A 106 -15.53 -29.71 -3.88
N ARG A 107 -15.94 -29.63 -2.61
CA ARG A 107 -17.18 -30.21 -2.09
C ARG A 107 -18.04 -29.14 -1.44
N ARG A 108 -19.26 -28.92 -1.96
CA ARG A 108 -20.21 -27.95 -1.38
C ARG A 108 -21.13 -28.66 -0.37
N GLY A 109 -20.69 -28.76 0.89
CA GLY A 109 -21.47 -29.36 1.97
C GLY A 109 -21.14 -30.83 2.24
N ARG A 110 -21.57 -31.35 3.40
CA ARG A 110 -21.11 -32.66 3.91
C ARG A 110 -21.55 -33.86 3.05
N ARG A 111 -22.69 -33.74 2.35
CA ARG A 111 -23.31 -34.80 1.53
C ARG A 111 -23.10 -34.65 0.02
N ALA A 112 -22.48 -33.57 -0.44
CA ALA A 112 -22.28 -33.36 -1.87
C ALA A 112 -21.17 -34.25 -2.42
N ARG A 113 -21.32 -34.72 -3.66
CA ARG A 113 -20.22 -35.39 -4.38
C ARG A 113 -19.13 -34.36 -4.67
N PRO A 114 -17.85 -34.70 -4.44
CA PRO A 114 -16.77 -33.81 -4.80
C PRO A 114 -16.70 -33.67 -6.32
N HIS A 115 -16.32 -32.48 -6.79
CA HIS A 115 -16.07 -32.22 -8.21
C HIS A 115 -14.77 -31.45 -8.39
N ARG A 116 -14.08 -31.71 -9.50
CA ARG A 116 -12.82 -31.08 -9.84
C ARG A 116 -13.06 -29.71 -10.45
N ARG A 117 -12.44 -28.67 -9.90
CA ARG A 117 -12.55 -27.29 -10.39
C ARG A 117 -11.20 -26.58 -10.31
N HIS A 118 -10.93 -25.75 -11.30
CA HIS A 118 -9.85 -24.77 -11.20
C HIS A 118 -10.28 -23.62 -10.28
N THR A 119 -9.68 -23.52 -9.09
CA THR A 119 -10.05 -22.49 -8.09
C THR A 119 -9.17 -21.24 -8.13
N GLN A 120 -8.12 -21.24 -8.96
CA GLN A 120 -7.10 -20.17 -8.99
C GLN A 120 -6.99 -19.47 -10.36
N ARG A 121 -7.87 -19.78 -11.33
CA ARG A 121 -7.81 -19.21 -12.69
C ARG A 121 -8.04 -17.69 -12.75
N GLN A 122 -8.69 -17.13 -11.73
CA GLN A 122 -8.95 -15.70 -11.58
C GLN A 122 -7.71 -14.87 -11.26
N PHE A 123 -6.64 -15.51 -10.76
CA PHE A 123 -5.38 -14.83 -10.50
C PHE A 123 -4.48 -14.84 -11.73
N VAL A 124 -3.53 -13.92 -11.76
CA VAL A 124 -2.43 -13.94 -12.74
C VAL A 124 -1.54 -15.16 -12.51
N GLN A 125 -0.73 -15.51 -13.52
CA GLN A 125 0.29 -16.54 -13.36
C GLN A 125 1.31 -16.09 -12.32
N SER A 126 1.92 -17.07 -11.62
CA SER A 126 2.90 -16.75 -10.59
C SER A 126 4.05 -15.90 -11.14
N ARG A 127 4.38 -14.83 -10.42
CA ARG A 127 5.42 -13.87 -10.77
C ARG A 127 6.26 -13.55 -9.53
N ALA A 128 7.55 -13.26 -9.76
CA ALA A 128 8.50 -12.91 -8.70
C ALA A 128 8.24 -11.52 -8.10
N GLU A 129 7.75 -10.59 -8.91
CA GLU A 129 7.52 -9.20 -8.52
C GLU A 129 6.10 -8.78 -8.86
N GLY A 130 5.40 -8.20 -7.89
CA GLY A 130 4.03 -7.73 -8.05
C GLY A 130 3.87 -6.20 -8.07
N PRO A 131 2.64 -5.71 -8.31
CA PRO A 131 2.30 -4.30 -8.44
C PRO A 131 2.69 -3.46 -7.24
N PHE A 132 2.56 -4.01 -6.02
CA PHE A 132 2.91 -3.29 -4.81
C PHE A 132 4.41 -3.02 -4.76
N TYR A 133 5.25 -4.04 -4.98
CA TYR A 133 6.70 -3.88 -4.89
C TYR A 133 7.25 -2.94 -5.98
N ARG A 134 6.70 -3.00 -7.19
CA ARG A 134 7.02 -2.05 -8.26
C ARG A 134 6.67 -0.62 -7.90
N ALA A 135 5.47 -0.41 -7.35
CA ALA A 135 5.02 0.90 -6.89
C ALA A 135 5.92 1.44 -5.76
N VAL A 136 6.33 0.58 -4.81
CA VAL A 136 7.28 0.95 -3.76
C VAL A 136 8.60 1.39 -4.37
N ALA A 137 9.20 0.60 -5.27
CA ALA A 137 10.49 0.91 -5.88
C ALA A 137 10.48 2.27 -6.62
N GLN A 138 9.39 2.58 -7.32
CA GLN A 138 9.24 3.82 -8.09
C GLN A 138 9.01 5.05 -7.20
N VAL A 139 8.19 4.92 -6.15
CA VAL A 139 7.61 6.09 -5.47
C VAL A 139 8.25 6.37 -4.11
N THR A 140 8.98 5.43 -3.52
CA THR A 140 9.76 5.63 -2.28
C THR A 140 10.56 6.94 -2.24
N PRO A 141 11.44 7.26 -3.22
CA PRO A 141 12.26 8.47 -3.14
C PRO A 141 11.40 9.75 -3.16
N ARG A 142 10.31 9.74 -3.95
CA ARG A 142 9.36 10.86 -4.03
C ARG A 142 8.57 11.03 -2.74
N LEU A 143 8.14 9.94 -2.10
CA LEU A 143 7.41 10.02 -0.83
C LEU A 143 8.28 10.53 0.31
N ALA A 144 9.53 10.10 0.38
CA ALA A 144 10.48 10.57 1.38
C ALA A 144 10.72 12.08 1.25
N ALA A 145 10.97 12.55 0.02
CA ALA A 145 11.12 13.97 -0.29
C ALA A 145 9.88 14.79 0.10
N LEU A 146 8.70 14.30 -0.29
CA LEU A 146 7.42 14.96 -0.01
C LEU A 146 7.11 15.01 1.49
N TRP A 147 7.45 13.95 2.23
CA TRP A 147 7.30 13.90 3.68
C TRP A 147 8.19 14.94 4.39
N ALA A 148 9.47 15.04 4.02
CA ALA A 148 10.37 16.04 4.61
C ALA A 148 9.90 17.46 4.29
N GLN A 149 9.55 17.73 3.03
CA GLN A 149 9.08 19.04 2.59
C GLN A 149 7.80 19.46 3.32
N THR A 150 6.81 18.56 3.43
CA THR A 150 5.55 18.86 4.13
C THR A 150 5.79 19.07 5.62
N THR A 151 6.65 18.26 6.24
CA THR A 151 7.01 18.41 7.67
C THR A 151 7.62 19.79 7.95
N VAL A 152 8.64 20.18 7.19
CA VAL A 152 9.34 21.46 7.38
C VAL A 152 8.40 22.64 7.11
N ARG A 153 7.59 22.55 6.05
CA ARG A 153 6.63 23.60 5.69
C ARG A 153 5.56 23.79 6.78
N THR A 154 4.90 22.72 7.20
CA THR A 154 3.84 22.81 8.22
C THR A 154 4.41 23.26 9.56
N PHE A 155 5.63 22.85 9.90
CA PHE A 155 6.30 23.39 11.08
C PHE A 155 6.48 24.90 11.02
N TRP A 156 6.97 25.41 9.88
CA TRP A 156 7.19 26.84 9.69
C TRP A 156 5.88 27.64 9.72
N GLU A 157 4.79 27.06 9.21
CA GLU A 157 3.44 27.64 9.27
C GLU A 157 2.86 27.69 10.69
N VAL A 158 3.23 26.76 11.57
CA VAL A 158 2.74 26.72 12.97
C VAL A 158 3.51 27.66 13.90
N MET A 159 4.79 27.92 13.62
CA MET A 159 5.62 28.81 14.45
C MET A 159 5.50 30.29 14.10
N LYS A 160 4.89 30.63 12.97
CA LYS A 160 4.63 32.00 12.56
C LYS A 160 3.31 32.50 13.14
#